data_AF-A0A0C3QI68-F1
#
_entry.id   AF-A0A0C3QI68-F1
#
_cell.length_a   1.000
_cell.length_b   1.000
_cell.length_c   1.000
_cell.angle_alpha   90.00
_cell.angle_beta   90.00
_cell.angle_gamma   90.00
#
_symmetry.space_group_name_H-M   'P 1'
#
loop_
_entity.id
_entity.type
_entity.pdbx_description
1 polymer ?
#
loop_
_entity_poly.entity_id
_entity_poly.type
_entity_poly.pdbx_seq_one_letter_code
_entity_poly.pdbx_strand_id
1 'polypeptide(L)'
;MTNLRTQDEFLQARSLTSKNGDISLAAFLSANEGKRCAVILEEIEKVADKSASNTLLMPWELGKLNTTARQYDTSHVIWISTSNAGEDIVFDFERDRGDRPCDRKEYLDLATRIRRKLIESLGASLVSRITTVLPFLAFTHAEKLALAYQSLPSDASLPKEELDTLLEEILADYIPSEGVRSIQRAVQRHYEDDMW
;
A
#
# COMPACT_ATOMS: atom_id res chain seq x y z
N MET A 1 9.17 10.55 6.73
CA MET A 1 8.70 10.18 8.09
C MET A 1 7.89 11.34 8.64
N THR A 2 6.58 11.15 8.83
CA THR A 2 5.69 12.20 9.35
C THR A 2 5.48 11.93 10.84
N ASN A 3 6.16 12.69 11.69
CA ASN A 3 6.04 12.60 13.16
C ASN A 3 4.73 13.25 13.62
N LEU A 4 3.59 12.63 13.30
CA LEU A 4 2.27 13.11 13.69
C LEU A 4 2.04 12.82 15.17
N ARG A 5 1.85 13.88 15.96
CA ARG A 5 1.65 13.85 17.41
C ARG A 5 0.29 14.38 17.82
N THR A 6 -0.38 15.13 16.96
CA THR A 6 -1.70 15.71 17.25
C THR A 6 -2.67 15.53 16.08
N GLN A 7 -3.96 15.66 16.39
CA GLN A 7 -5.02 15.66 15.38
C GLN A 7 -4.87 16.83 14.36
N ASP A 8 -4.42 18.00 14.83
CA ASP A 8 -4.19 19.14 13.93
C ASP A 8 -3.03 18.88 12.98
N GLU A 9 -1.94 18.28 13.45
CA GLU A 9 -0.84 17.84 12.59
C GLU A 9 -1.29 16.80 11.57
N PHE A 10 -2.15 15.85 11.97
CA PHE A 10 -2.72 14.85 11.06
C PHE A 10 -3.52 15.51 9.92
N LEU A 11 -4.30 16.55 10.25
CA LEU A 11 -5.09 17.30 9.26
C LEU A 11 -4.25 18.21 8.36
N GLN A 12 -3.11 18.69 8.86
CA GLN A 12 -2.16 19.47 8.07
C GLN A 12 -1.17 18.59 7.29
N ALA A 13 -1.21 17.26 7.47
CA ALA A 13 -0.40 16.34 6.70
C ALA A 13 -0.67 16.54 5.20
N ARG A 14 0.43 16.64 4.43
CA ARG A 14 0.39 16.98 3.01
C ARG A 14 0.57 15.73 2.16
N SER A 15 -0.06 15.73 0.99
CA SER A 15 0.02 14.62 0.03
C SER A 15 1.47 14.35 -0.37
N LEU A 16 1.89 13.08 -0.30
CA LEU A 16 3.20 12.63 -0.81
C LEU A 16 3.24 12.60 -2.33
N THR A 17 2.08 12.48 -2.99
CA THR A 17 1.98 12.50 -4.45
C THR A 17 1.76 13.93 -4.95
N SER A 18 2.72 14.44 -5.71
CA SER A 18 2.80 15.85 -6.14
C SER A 18 1.96 16.20 -7.37
N LYS A 19 1.29 15.24 -8.01
CA LYS A 19 0.62 15.46 -9.32
C LYS A 19 -0.49 16.51 -9.28
N ASN A 20 -1.14 16.73 -8.13
CA ASN A 20 -2.21 17.72 -7.95
C ASN A 20 -1.88 18.81 -6.93
N GLY A 21 -0.59 19.02 -6.65
CA GLY A 21 -0.14 20.06 -5.74
C GLY A 21 -0.12 19.67 -4.26
N ASP A 22 0.52 20.53 -3.48
CA ASP A 22 0.81 20.36 -2.06
C ASP A 22 -0.43 20.66 -1.21
N ILE A 23 -1.46 19.81 -1.27
CA ILE A 23 -2.71 19.97 -0.52
C ILE A 23 -2.65 19.23 0.82
N SER A 24 -3.14 19.87 1.88
CA SER A 24 -3.31 19.21 3.19
C SER A 24 -4.56 18.34 3.20
N LEU A 25 -4.59 17.35 4.10
CA LEU A 25 -5.77 16.50 4.29
C LEU A 25 -7.02 17.34 4.59
N ALA A 26 -6.93 18.37 5.43
CA ALA A 26 -8.04 19.26 5.75
C ALA A 26 -8.62 19.97 4.51
N ALA A 27 -7.73 20.49 3.64
CA ALA A 27 -8.13 21.17 2.42
C ALA A 27 -8.74 20.17 1.42
N PHE A 28 -8.17 18.96 1.33
CA PHE A 28 -8.73 17.88 0.52
C PHE A 28 -10.13 17.47 0.96
N LEU A 29 -10.33 17.23 2.26
CA LEU A 29 -11.63 16.88 2.83
C LEU A 29 -12.65 18.00 2.62
N SER A 30 -12.24 19.26 2.76
CA SER A 30 -13.11 20.41 2.48
C SER A 30 -13.56 20.47 1.03
N ALA A 31 -12.63 20.27 0.08
CA ALA A 31 -12.94 20.33 -1.35
C ALA A 31 -13.81 19.15 -1.84
N ASN A 32 -13.83 18.05 -1.09
CA ASN A 32 -14.54 16.82 -1.40
C ASN A 32 -15.74 16.55 -0.46
N GLU A 33 -16.18 17.55 0.30
CA GLU A 33 -17.35 17.41 1.17
C GLU A 33 -18.60 16.97 0.38
N GLY A 34 -19.29 15.96 0.87
CA GLY A 34 -20.44 15.34 0.20
C GLY A 34 -20.10 14.50 -1.04
N LYS A 35 -18.82 14.40 -1.44
CA LYS A 35 -18.38 13.64 -2.62
C LYS A 35 -17.67 12.35 -2.20
N ARG A 36 -17.79 11.32 -3.03
CA ARG A 36 -17.01 10.09 -2.87
C ARG A 36 -15.55 10.36 -3.21
N CYS A 37 -14.66 10.08 -2.25
CA CYS A 37 -13.23 10.19 -2.44
C CYS A 37 -12.50 9.11 -1.62
N ALA A 38 -11.20 8.92 -1.89
CA ALA A 38 -10.37 7.97 -1.16
C ALA A 38 -9.20 8.72 -0.49
N VAL A 39 -8.87 8.31 0.73
CA VAL A 39 -7.69 8.78 1.46
C VAL A 39 -6.80 7.58 1.75
N ILE A 40 -5.54 7.67 1.33
CA ILE A 40 -4.52 6.63 1.55
C ILE A 40 -3.59 7.10 2.66
N LEU A 41 -3.47 6.30 3.72
CA LEU A 41 -2.55 6.50 4.84
C LEU A 41 -1.44 5.46 4.73
N GLU A 42 -0.22 5.90 4.42
CA GLU A 42 0.92 4.99 4.29
C GLU A 42 1.58 4.69 5.63
N GLU A 43 1.95 3.42 5.85
CA GLU A 43 2.71 2.96 7.02
C GLU A 43 2.11 3.40 8.36
N ILE A 44 0.83 3.09 8.57
CA ILE A 44 0.03 3.59 9.72
C ILE A 44 0.61 3.21 11.10
N GLU A 45 1.42 2.17 11.19
CA GLU A 45 2.12 1.76 12.40
C GLU A 45 3.29 2.67 12.80
N LYS A 46 3.81 3.49 11.87
CA LYS A 46 4.95 4.39 12.12
C LYS A 46 4.55 5.74 12.70
N VAL A 47 3.27 5.93 13.02
CA VAL A 47 2.80 7.15 13.69
C VAL A 47 3.45 7.25 15.08
N ALA A 48 4.16 8.36 15.31
CA ALA A 48 5.00 8.54 16.50
C ALA A 48 4.21 8.53 17.83
N ASP A 49 2.92 8.89 17.80
CA ASP A 49 2.06 8.90 18.97
C ASP A 49 0.75 8.14 18.72
N LYS A 50 0.40 7.23 19.63
CA LYS A 50 -0.90 6.54 19.63
C LYS A 50 -2.07 7.53 19.73
N SER A 51 -1.87 8.69 20.35
CA SER A 51 -2.87 9.76 20.39
C SER A 51 -3.23 10.26 18.99
N ALA A 52 -2.26 10.38 18.08
CA ALA A 52 -2.49 10.77 16.70
C ALA A 52 -3.27 9.70 15.94
N SER A 53 -2.99 8.42 16.18
CA SER A 53 -3.78 7.32 15.60
C SER A 53 -5.24 7.29 16.11
N ASN A 54 -5.50 7.74 17.35
CA ASN A 54 -6.86 7.83 17.89
C ASN A 54 -7.73 8.86 17.14
N THR A 55 -7.13 9.81 16.43
CA THR A 55 -7.84 10.73 15.52
C THR A 55 -8.70 9.98 14.49
N LEU A 56 -8.30 8.76 14.13
CA LEU A 56 -8.97 7.94 13.12
C LEU A 56 -10.21 7.20 13.66
N LEU A 57 -10.39 7.12 14.99
CA LEU A 57 -11.50 6.37 15.58
C LEU A 57 -12.87 6.90 15.13
N MET A 58 -13.06 8.21 15.22
CA MET A 58 -14.31 8.89 14.86
C MET A 58 -14.61 8.85 13.35
N PRO A 59 -13.67 9.18 12.43
CA PRO A 59 -13.95 9.13 11.01
C PRO A 59 -14.19 7.71 10.51
N TRP A 60 -13.54 6.69 11.09
CA TRP A 60 -13.75 5.30 10.69
C TRP A 60 -15.04 4.69 11.24
N GLU A 61 -15.51 5.14 12.40
CA GLU A 61 -16.74 4.62 13.02
C GLU A 61 -18.00 5.38 12.59
N LEU A 62 -17.94 6.71 12.59
CA LEU A 62 -19.12 7.57 12.44
C LEU A 62 -19.11 8.39 11.15
N GLY A 63 -18.03 8.31 10.35
CA GLY A 63 -17.90 9.15 9.16
C GLY A 63 -17.80 10.64 9.51
N LYS A 64 -17.23 10.99 10.67
CA LYS A 64 -17.08 12.38 11.11
C LYS A 64 -15.70 12.62 11.68
N LEU A 65 -15.11 13.76 11.33
CA LEU A 65 -13.85 14.22 11.91
C LEU A 65 -14.04 15.62 12.48
N ASN A 66 -13.96 15.75 13.81
CA ASN A 66 -14.22 16.99 14.53
C ASN A 66 -12.93 17.69 14.92
N THR A 67 -12.78 18.95 14.54
CA THR A 67 -11.72 19.83 15.07
C THR A 67 -12.33 20.90 15.97
N THR A 68 -11.47 21.67 16.62
CA THR A 68 -11.89 22.89 17.34
C THR A 68 -12.54 23.92 16.42
N ALA A 69 -12.18 23.94 15.13
CA ALA A 69 -12.63 24.95 14.17
C ALA A 69 -13.84 24.52 13.31
N ARG A 70 -13.91 23.25 12.89
CA ARG A 70 -15.06 22.69 12.14
C ARG A 70 -15.17 21.18 12.28
N GLN A 71 -16.32 20.66 11.87
CA GLN A 71 -16.52 19.24 11.58
C GLN A 71 -16.35 19.00 10.07
N TYR A 72 -15.75 17.86 9.71
CA TYR A 72 -15.70 17.32 8.36
C TYR A 72 -16.61 16.10 8.27
N ASP A 73 -17.46 16.04 7.25
CA ASP A 73 -18.19 14.82 6.89
C ASP A 73 -17.26 13.90 6.08
N THR A 74 -16.96 12.75 6.66
CA THR A 74 -16.11 11.72 6.04
C THR A 74 -16.91 10.45 5.72
N SER A 75 -18.24 10.50 5.75
CA SER A 75 -19.13 9.35 5.48
C SER A 75 -19.05 8.83 4.03
N HIS A 76 -18.53 9.65 3.11
CA HIS A 76 -18.27 9.28 1.72
C HIS A 76 -16.77 9.06 1.41
N VAL A 77 -15.93 9.03 2.44
CA VAL A 77 -14.49 8.80 2.29
C VAL A 77 -14.20 7.31 2.45
N ILE A 78 -13.54 6.73 1.45
CA ILE A 78 -12.93 5.40 1.56
C ILE A 78 -11.53 5.57 2.16
N TRP A 79 -11.34 5.08 3.38
CA TRP A 79 -10.04 5.09 4.05
C TRP A 79 -9.28 3.82 3.70
N ILE A 80 -8.11 3.99 3.09
CA ILE A 80 -7.17 2.90 2.81
C ILE A 80 -5.95 3.16 3.68
N SER A 81 -5.50 2.16 4.43
CA SER A 81 -4.29 2.27 5.23
C SER A 81 -3.35 1.13 4.87
N THR A 82 -2.09 1.45 4.61
CA THR A 82 -1.04 0.45 4.38
C THR A 82 -0.22 0.25 5.64
N SER A 83 0.31 -0.96 5.80
CA SER A 83 1.12 -1.33 6.95
C SER A 83 2.10 -2.42 6.56
N ASN A 84 3.31 -2.37 7.12
CA ASN A 84 4.27 -3.46 7.02
C ASN A 84 4.13 -4.45 8.20
N ALA A 85 3.18 -4.22 9.12
CA ALA A 85 2.95 -5.13 10.24
C ALA A 85 2.38 -6.47 9.75
N GLY A 86 3.09 -7.56 10.05
CA GLY A 86 2.74 -8.91 9.59
C GLY A 86 3.35 -9.31 8.25
N GLU A 87 4.29 -8.52 7.73
CA GLU A 87 5.08 -8.87 6.54
C GLU A 87 5.80 -10.23 6.70
N ASP A 88 6.35 -10.50 7.88
CA ASP A 88 6.94 -11.79 8.25
C ASP A 88 5.95 -12.96 8.08
N ILE A 89 4.71 -12.75 8.52
CA ILE A 89 3.62 -13.73 8.40
C ILE A 89 3.28 -13.99 6.93
N VAL A 90 3.28 -12.96 6.09
CA VAL A 90 3.07 -13.10 4.64
C VAL A 90 4.22 -13.88 4.03
N PHE A 91 5.48 -13.51 4.30
CA PHE A 91 6.62 -14.20 3.72
C PHE A 91 6.70 -15.69 4.12
N ASP A 92 6.38 -16.02 5.36
CA ASP A 92 6.34 -17.42 5.79
C ASP A 92 5.20 -18.19 5.12
N PHE A 93 4.02 -17.57 4.99
CA PHE A 93 2.91 -18.17 4.24
C PHE A 93 3.27 -18.41 2.77
N GLU A 94 3.92 -17.44 2.12
CA GLU A 94 4.38 -17.55 0.73
C GLU A 94 5.43 -18.64 0.55
N ARG A 95 6.37 -18.78 1.50
CA ARG A 95 7.40 -19.83 1.47
C ARG A 95 6.78 -21.22 1.49
N ASP A 96 5.75 -21.42 2.31
CA ASP A 96 5.04 -22.69 2.43
C ASP A 96 4.12 -22.95 1.22
N ARG A 97 3.52 -21.89 0.68
CA ARG A 97 2.61 -21.97 -0.48
C ARG A 97 3.37 -22.27 -1.77
N GLY A 98 4.50 -21.61 -1.99
CA GLY A 98 5.19 -21.55 -3.27
C GLY A 98 4.39 -20.79 -4.33
N ASP A 99 4.64 -21.11 -5.60
CA ASP A 99 4.10 -20.36 -6.75
C ASP A 99 2.65 -20.70 -7.12
N ARG A 100 2.00 -21.60 -6.37
CA ARG A 100 0.60 -21.95 -6.63
C ARG A 100 -0.34 -20.78 -6.27
N PRO A 101 -1.52 -20.70 -6.91
CA PRO A 101 -2.55 -19.76 -6.51
C PRO A 101 -2.96 -19.96 -5.03
N CYS A 102 -3.20 -18.85 -4.33
CA CYS A 102 -3.75 -18.87 -2.99
C CYS A 102 -5.23 -19.23 -3.03
N ASP A 103 -5.64 -20.22 -2.25
CA ASP A 103 -7.06 -20.51 -2.13
C ASP A 103 -7.77 -19.51 -1.19
N ARG A 104 -9.10 -19.43 -1.29
CA ARG A 104 -9.89 -18.48 -0.49
C ARG A 104 -9.79 -18.73 1.01
N LYS A 105 -9.73 -20.00 1.44
CA LYS A 105 -9.69 -20.36 2.86
C LYS A 105 -8.34 -19.96 3.46
N GLU A 106 -7.26 -20.30 2.78
CA GLU A 106 -5.90 -19.91 3.11
C GLU A 106 -5.75 -18.38 3.21
N TYR A 107 -6.32 -17.65 2.26
CA TYR A 107 -6.29 -16.19 2.26
C TYR A 107 -7.02 -15.61 3.49
N LEU A 108 -8.19 -16.14 3.84
CA LEU A 108 -8.94 -15.70 5.01
C LEU A 108 -8.23 -16.06 6.33
N ASP A 109 -7.58 -17.22 6.39
CA ASP A 109 -6.76 -17.63 7.54
C ASP A 109 -5.54 -16.71 7.69
N LEU A 110 -4.87 -16.36 6.58
CA LEU A 110 -3.79 -15.38 6.56
C LEU A 110 -4.28 -14.00 7.02
N ALA A 111 -5.40 -13.51 6.48
CA ALA A 111 -6.00 -12.23 6.87
C ALA A 111 -6.32 -12.20 8.38
N THR A 112 -6.76 -13.32 8.95
CA THR A 112 -7.02 -13.46 10.39
C THR A 112 -5.72 -13.41 11.21
N ARG A 113 -4.64 -14.05 10.74
CA ARG A 113 -3.31 -13.97 11.38
C ARG A 113 -2.77 -12.54 11.35
N ILE A 114 -2.83 -11.87 10.20
CA ILE A 114 -2.38 -10.48 10.07
C ILE A 114 -3.23 -9.54 10.91
N ARG A 115 -4.55 -9.73 10.96
CA ARG A 115 -5.43 -8.92 11.82
C ARG A 115 -5.03 -9.00 13.29
N ARG A 116 -4.62 -10.18 13.78
CA ARG A 116 -4.07 -10.32 15.15
C ARG A 116 -2.78 -9.53 15.32
N LYS A 117 -1.88 -9.58 14.34
CA LYS A 117 -0.63 -8.80 14.38
C LYS A 117 -0.88 -7.29 14.37
N LEU A 118 -1.86 -6.83 13.60
CA LEU A 118 -2.29 -5.44 13.59
C LEU A 118 -2.88 -5.01 14.94
N ILE A 119 -3.59 -5.89 15.66
CA ILE A 119 -4.09 -5.58 17.02
C ILE A 119 -2.92 -5.35 17.98
N GLU A 120 -1.85 -6.14 17.89
CA GLU A 120 -0.64 -5.94 18.71
C GLU A 120 0.03 -4.58 18.42
N SER A 121 0.09 -4.20 17.14
CA SER A 121 0.79 -2.99 16.70
C SER A 121 -0.03 -1.71 16.90
N LEU A 122 -1.28 -1.70 16.42
CA LEU A 122 -2.15 -0.52 16.38
C LEU A 122 -3.13 -0.44 17.54
N GLY A 123 -3.32 -1.54 18.27
CA GLY A 123 -4.29 -1.66 19.35
C GLY A 123 -5.68 -2.06 18.86
N ALA A 124 -6.41 -2.77 19.72
CA ALA A 124 -7.73 -3.33 19.41
C ALA A 124 -8.78 -2.26 19.02
N SER A 125 -8.68 -1.05 19.59
CA SER A 125 -9.64 0.04 19.34
C SER A 125 -9.64 0.49 17.88
N LEU A 126 -8.47 0.64 17.25
CA LEU A 126 -8.41 1.03 15.83
C LEU A 126 -8.82 -0.14 14.94
N VAL A 127 -8.27 -1.32 15.20
CA VAL A 127 -8.51 -2.50 14.36
C VAL A 127 -9.99 -2.92 14.37
N SER A 128 -10.72 -2.72 15.47
CA SER A 128 -12.15 -3.05 15.54
C SER A 128 -13.00 -2.22 14.56
N ARG A 129 -12.51 -1.06 14.11
CA ARG A 129 -13.19 -0.17 13.15
C ARG A 129 -12.75 -0.41 11.70
N ILE A 130 -11.73 -1.23 11.49
CA ILE A 130 -11.30 -1.66 10.15
C ILE A 130 -12.28 -2.71 9.63
N THR A 131 -12.99 -2.36 8.56
CA THR A 131 -13.96 -3.22 7.87
C THR A 131 -13.32 -4.49 7.31
N THR A 132 -12.13 -4.40 6.71
CA THR A 132 -11.46 -5.53 6.09
C THR A 132 -9.95 -5.36 6.13
N VAL A 133 -9.23 -6.44 6.40
CA VAL A 133 -7.77 -6.52 6.30
C VAL A 133 -7.44 -7.28 5.03
N LEU A 134 -6.60 -6.69 4.19
CA LEU A 134 -6.24 -7.23 2.88
C LEU A 134 -4.73 -7.52 2.85
N PRO A 135 -4.31 -8.77 3.14
CA PRO A 135 -2.95 -9.21 2.87
C PRO A 135 -2.62 -9.04 1.40
N PHE A 136 -1.50 -8.40 1.08
CA PHE A 136 -0.90 -8.42 -0.25
C PHE A 136 0.04 -9.61 -0.34
N LEU A 137 -0.20 -10.45 -1.33
CA LEU A 137 0.59 -11.66 -1.60
C LEU A 137 1.76 -11.31 -2.52
N ALA A 138 2.79 -12.14 -2.49
CA ALA A 138 3.87 -12.03 -3.47
C ALA A 138 3.33 -12.40 -4.87
N PHE A 139 3.86 -11.74 -5.90
CA PHE A 139 3.53 -12.05 -7.28
C PHE A 139 3.99 -13.48 -7.63
N THR A 140 3.13 -14.21 -8.33
CA THR A 140 3.49 -15.47 -8.98
C THR A 140 4.52 -15.25 -10.09
N HIS A 141 5.19 -16.30 -10.56
CA HIS A 141 6.12 -16.20 -11.71
C HIS A 141 5.47 -15.56 -12.93
N ALA A 142 4.24 -15.99 -13.26
CA ALA A 142 3.48 -15.45 -14.38
C ALA A 142 3.15 -13.96 -14.20
N GLU A 143 2.79 -13.53 -12.98
CA GLU A 143 2.53 -12.12 -12.68
C GLU A 143 3.81 -11.28 -12.76
N LYS A 144 4.94 -11.82 -12.28
CA LYS A 144 6.25 -11.14 -12.38
C LYS A 144 6.64 -10.93 -13.85
N LEU A 145 6.48 -11.93 -14.71
CA LEU A 145 6.73 -11.81 -16.15
C LEU A 145 5.83 -10.74 -16.78
N ALA A 146 4.55 -10.72 -16.42
CA ALA A 146 3.61 -9.69 -16.91
C ALA A 146 4.00 -8.28 -16.45
N LEU A 147 4.47 -8.13 -15.21
CA LEU A 147 4.93 -6.86 -14.65
C LEU A 147 6.25 -6.40 -15.26
N ALA A 148 7.18 -7.32 -15.53
CA ALA A 148 8.40 -7.05 -16.27
C ALA A 148 8.09 -6.56 -17.68
N TYR A 149 7.21 -7.26 -18.40
CA TYR A 149 6.74 -6.85 -19.73
C TYR A 149 6.08 -5.47 -19.72
N GLN A 150 5.20 -5.19 -18.75
CA GLN A 150 4.56 -3.88 -18.60
C GLN A 150 5.55 -2.75 -18.27
N SER A 151 6.71 -3.08 -17.71
CA SER A 151 7.74 -2.11 -17.35
C SER A 151 8.68 -1.80 -18.52
N LEU A 152 8.60 -2.54 -19.63
CA LEU A 152 9.39 -2.28 -20.82
C LEU A 152 9.03 -0.93 -21.46
N PRO A 153 9.98 -0.28 -22.15
CA PRO A 153 9.71 0.89 -22.97
C PRO A 153 8.62 0.61 -24.02
N SER A 154 7.79 1.62 -24.33
CA SER A 154 6.67 1.46 -25.27
C SER A 154 7.10 1.15 -26.71
N ASP A 155 8.36 1.41 -27.03
CA ASP A 155 9.03 1.20 -28.32
C ASP A 155 9.90 -0.07 -28.35
N ALA A 156 9.95 -0.85 -27.26
CA ALA A 156 10.63 -2.14 -27.23
C ALA A 156 9.94 -3.12 -28.21
N SER A 157 10.52 -3.29 -29.39
CA SER A 157 10.07 -4.24 -30.40
C SER A 157 11.10 -5.36 -30.51
N LEU A 158 10.91 -6.39 -29.69
CA LEU A 158 11.73 -7.59 -29.71
C LEU A 158 10.96 -8.77 -30.32
N PRO A 159 11.62 -9.65 -31.10
CA PRO A 159 11.08 -10.97 -31.42
C PRO A 159 10.68 -11.71 -30.15
N LYS A 160 9.64 -12.54 -30.24
CA LYS A 160 9.07 -13.23 -29.05
C LYS A 160 10.11 -14.05 -28.28
N GLU A 161 10.99 -14.75 -28.98
CA GLU A 161 12.01 -15.61 -28.35
C GLU A 161 13.06 -14.80 -27.57
N GLU A 162 13.46 -13.64 -28.11
CA GLU A 162 14.37 -12.71 -27.44
C GLU A 162 13.68 -12.03 -26.25
N LEU A 163 12.41 -11.67 -26.41
CA LEU A 163 11.59 -11.11 -25.34
C LEU A 163 11.44 -12.09 -24.17
N ASP A 164 11.09 -13.34 -24.44
CA ASP A 164 10.90 -14.35 -23.39
C ASP A 164 12.22 -14.59 -22.63
N THR A 165 13.35 -14.60 -23.34
CA THR A 165 14.70 -14.73 -22.73
C THR A 165 15.02 -13.52 -21.84
N LEU A 166 14.81 -12.30 -22.36
CA LEU A 166 15.05 -11.06 -21.62
C LEU A 166 14.22 -10.99 -20.32
N LEU A 167 12.94 -11.36 -20.39
CA LEU A 167 12.07 -11.34 -19.22
C LEU A 167 12.56 -12.30 -18.13
N GLU A 168 13.00 -13.51 -18.50
CA GLU A 168 13.57 -14.46 -17.52
C GLU A 168 14.90 -13.95 -16.92
N GLU A 169 15.75 -13.30 -17.72
CA GLU A 169 16.98 -12.64 -17.21
C GLU A 169 16.67 -11.53 -16.20
N ILE A 170 15.69 -10.67 -16.50
CA ILE A 170 15.22 -9.62 -15.59
C ILE A 170 14.71 -10.22 -14.27
N LEU A 171 14.01 -11.35 -14.34
CA LEU A 171 13.48 -12.01 -13.15
C LEU A 171 14.52 -12.75 -12.32
N ALA A 172 15.68 -13.10 -12.90
CA ALA A 172 16.78 -13.71 -12.15
C ALA A 172 17.28 -12.81 -11.00
N ASP A 173 17.17 -11.49 -11.16
CA ASP A 173 17.53 -10.48 -10.16
C ASP A 173 16.36 -10.05 -9.25
N TYR A 174 15.23 -10.78 -9.26
CA TYR A 174 14.08 -10.45 -8.45
C TYR A 174 14.38 -10.54 -6.95
N ILE A 175 14.09 -9.46 -6.22
CA ILE A 175 14.26 -9.40 -4.77
C ILE A 175 12.87 -9.38 -4.11
N PRO A 176 12.47 -10.46 -3.40
CA PRO A 176 11.13 -10.56 -2.81
C PRO A 176 10.75 -9.41 -1.87
N SER A 177 11.69 -8.90 -1.07
CA SER A 177 11.47 -7.79 -0.14
C SER A 177 11.33 -6.42 -0.84
N GLU A 178 11.76 -6.28 -2.09
CA GLU A 178 11.60 -5.04 -2.86
C GLU A 178 10.39 -5.08 -3.82
N GLY A 179 9.82 -6.28 -4.04
CA GLY A 179 8.70 -6.49 -4.94
C GLY A 179 9.00 -5.98 -6.36
N VAL A 180 8.00 -5.36 -7.00
CA VAL A 180 8.08 -4.82 -8.38
C VAL A 180 9.20 -3.80 -8.57
N ARG A 181 9.64 -3.11 -7.52
CA ARG A 181 10.72 -2.12 -7.64
C ARG A 181 12.02 -2.76 -8.12
N SER A 182 12.29 -4.01 -7.72
CA SER A 182 13.47 -4.75 -8.20
C SER A 182 13.38 -5.04 -9.70
N ILE A 183 12.20 -5.43 -10.19
CA ILE A 183 11.92 -5.67 -11.61
C ILE A 183 12.09 -4.40 -12.43
N GLN A 184 11.48 -3.29 -11.99
CA GLN A 184 11.59 -1.99 -12.68
C GLN A 184 13.04 -1.52 -12.76
N ARG A 185 13.82 -1.72 -11.69
CA ARG A 185 15.24 -1.38 -11.66
C ARG A 185 16.06 -2.28 -12.60
N ALA A 186 15.76 -3.57 -12.67
CA ALA A 186 16.42 -4.50 -13.58
C ALA A 186 16.13 -4.15 -15.06
N VAL A 187 14.86 -3.84 -15.38
CA VAL A 187 14.48 -3.35 -16.71
C VAL A 187 15.23 -2.06 -17.04
N GLN A 188 15.23 -1.08 -16.13
CA GLN A 188 15.90 0.20 -16.35
C GLN A 188 17.40 0.01 -16.62
N ARG A 189 18.10 -0.82 -15.85
CA ARG A 189 19.53 -1.11 -16.06
C ARG A 189 19.80 -1.70 -17.44
N HIS A 190 19.00 -2.68 -17.86
CA HIS A 190 19.18 -3.33 -19.16
C HIS A 190 19.14 -2.34 -20.33
N TYR A 191 18.22 -1.36 -20.30
CA TYR A 191 18.10 -0.35 -21.36
C TYR A 191 19.01 0.87 -21.18
N GLU A 192 19.51 1.14 -19.98
CA GLU A 192 20.51 2.19 -19.74
C GLU A 192 21.92 1.76 -20.13
N ASP A 193 22.25 0.47 -19.95
CA ASP A 193 23.56 -0.09 -20.31
C ASP A 193 23.74 -0.23 -21.84
N ASP A 194 22.66 -0.38 -22.61
CA ASP A 194 22.67 -0.40 -24.08
C ASP A 194 22.90 0.98 -24.74
N MET A 195 22.90 2.06 -23.96
CA MET A 195 23.06 3.43 -24.47
C MET A 195 24.50 3.97 -24.43
N TRP A 196 25.51 3.14 -24.13
CA TRP A 196 26.93 3.52 -24.06
C TRP A 196 27.88 2.59 -24.83
#